data_AF-A0A0Q6AQ26-F1
#
_entry.id   AF-A0A0Q6AQ26-F1
#
_cell.length_a   1.000
_cell.length_b   1.000
_cell.length_c   1.000
_cell.angle_alpha   90.00
_cell.angle_beta   90.00
_cell.angle_gamma   90.00
#
_symmetry.space_group_name_H-M   'P 1'
#
loop_
_entity.id
_entity.type
_entity.pdbx_description
1 polymer ?
#
loop_
_entity_poly.entity_id
_entity_poly.type
_entity_poly.pdbx_seq_one_letter_code
_entity_poly.pdbx_strand_id
1 'polypeptide(L)'
;MYKKTKLTAGILFLLSISINLSKAQVGIGIPSPDTSAMLEINSVNKGVLFPRIALKSLTDSETIASPANGLIIWNNGLGALTESGLYYWNNQKWNMLSTTGGNGTNGSGGSIANTWNNSGTNSGNFHGSDTNLSLGTNTSDDLVFKVNSSKAGRLGVDNSVSLGSAANAGQNGIAIGISSSAYQGVSVGNEASVSANDGLALGNKSTAAAFKSNAIGYNAKTNKNESTAIGNNSLADGFQSTAIGYNAKTTANESSALGNNSVAAGFQSVALGYAAKTNSNSETAIGYNSSTNGQNSTAIGSGAAATGQNSTAIGYNAATSQYNAIVLGDNNANVGIGTNTPNTTAKLDVSGQYKLGNKGTVNKNQISFEVWPSVSVYNLGSGKSTTMSIAIPQGLIPNSTKATIVVTPAGDFAGNSTFSISNPRMTSTSNIDINLTNIAGNAESLYSSHFFVTINEF
;
A
#
# COMPACT_ATOMS: atom_id res chain seq x y z
N MET A 1 -75.94 121.17 27.33
CA MET A 1 -75.72 121.77 28.67
C MET A 1 -74.30 121.38 29.12
N TYR A 2 -73.46 122.37 29.41
CA TYR A 2 -72.16 122.35 30.14
C TYR A 2 -71.08 121.29 29.80
N LYS A 3 -69.85 121.58 29.34
CA LYS A 3 -68.72 122.44 29.79
C LYS A 3 -67.58 121.55 30.33
N LYS A 4 -66.34 121.92 29.96
CA LYS A 4 -65.02 121.59 30.55
C LYS A 4 -64.30 120.34 30.03
N THR A 5 -62.96 120.23 30.01
CA THR A 5 -61.78 121.14 29.97
C THR A 5 -60.58 120.20 29.76
N LYS A 6 -59.52 120.74 29.15
CA LYS A 6 -58.21 120.17 28.80
C LYS A 6 -57.39 119.50 29.94
N LEU A 7 -56.35 118.76 29.47
CA LEU A 7 -54.98 118.57 30.01
C LEU A 7 -54.82 117.49 31.11
N THR A 8 -53.81 116.59 31.16
CA THR A 8 -52.40 116.64 30.71
C THR A 8 -51.74 115.22 30.71
N ALA A 9 -50.79 115.00 29.78
CA ALA A 9 -49.61 114.11 29.80
C ALA A 9 -49.67 112.58 30.05
N GLY A 10 -49.04 111.81 29.13
CA GLY A 10 -48.23 110.63 29.53
C GLY A 10 -48.26 109.39 28.61
N ILE A 11 -47.20 109.23 27.80
CA ILE A 11 -46.47 107.96 27.52
C ILE A 11 -47.07 106.97 26.47
N LEU A 12 -46.50 107.08 25.26
CA LEU A 12 -45.90 106.01 24.42
C LEU A 12 -46.57 104.63 24.35
N PHE A 13 -47.34 104.39 23.28
CA PHE A 13 -47.80 103.06 22.86
C PHE A 13 -46.74 102.42 21.95
N LEU A 14 -45.80 101.66 22.54
CA LEU A 14 -44.86 100.81 21.80
C LEU A 14 -45.56 99.50 21.42
N LEU A 15 -46.09 99.44 20.21
CA LEU A 15 -46.54 98.20 19.57
C LEU A 15 -45.27 97.44 19.11
N SER A 16 -44.73 96.59 19.97
CA SER A 16 -43.66 95.66 19.61
C SER A 16 -44.24 94.59 18.67
N ILE A 17 -44.17 94.83 17.36
CA ILE A 17 -44.28 93.78 16.35
C ILE A 17 -43.03 92.90 16.51
N SER A 18 -43.21 91.78 17.19
CA SER A 18 -42.23 90.68 17.20
C SER A 18 -42.22 90.06 15.80
N ILE A 19 -41.28 90.51 14.97
CA ILE A 19 -40.98 89.84 13.70
C ILE A 19 -40.33 88.50 14.07
N ASN A 20 -41.14 87.46 14.22
CA ASN A 20 -40.62 86.10 14.28
C ASN A 20 -39.98 85.81 12.92
N LEU A 21 -38.65 85.83 12.84
CA LEU A 21 -37.93 85.25 11.72
C LEU A 21 -38.10 83.72 11.79
N SER A 22 -39.20 83.22 11.23
CA SER A 22 -39.33 81.79 10.95
C SER A 22 -38.27 81.41 9.91
N LYS A 23 -37.45 80.41 10.23
CA LYS A 23 -36.58 79.76 9.24
C LYS A 23 -37.49 79.13 8.19
N ALA A 24 -37.53 79.68 6.98
CA ALA A 24 -38.35 79.12 5.91
C ALA A 24 -37.67 77.86 5.36
N GLN A 25 -38.28 76.70 5.57
CA GLN A 25 -37.94 75.49 4.83
C GLN A 25 -38.37 75.67 3.38
N VAL A 26 -37.58 75.15 2.43
CA VAL A 26 -37.92 75.21 1.02
C VAL A 26 -38.58 73.89 0.63
N GLY A 27 -39.88 73.95 0.31
CA GLY A 27 -40.60 72.85 -0.32
C GLY A 27 -40.70 73.06 -1.82
N ILE A 28 -40.24 72.10 -2.62
CA ILE A 28 -40.47 72.07 -4.07
C ILE A 28 -41.44 70.92 -4.36
N GLY A 29 -42.67 71.25 -4.76
CA GLY A 29 -43.72 70.25 -4.99
C GLY A 29 -44.36 69.68 -3.72
N ILE A 30 -44.06 70.25 -2.54
CA ILE A 30 -44.69 69.93 -1.26
C ILE A 30 -44.96 71.22 -0.47
N PRO A 31 -46.21 71.48 -0.03
CA PRO A 31 -46.58 72.74 0.64
C PRO A 31 -46.16 72.80 2.11
N SER A 32 -45.88 71.66 2.75
CA SER A 32 -45.44 71.57 4.13
C SER A 32 -44.28 70.57 4.22
N PRO A 33 -43.03 71.00 3.96
CA PRO A 33 -41.85 70.18 4.14
C PRO A 33 -41.78 69.58 5.54
N ASP A 34 -41.17 68.40 5.66
CA ASP A 34 -40.87 67.76 6.94
C ASP A 34 -40.04 68.69 7.83
N THR A 35 -40.35 68.76 9.13
CA THR A 35 -39.71 69.69 10.07
C THR A 35 -38.20 69.47 10.23
N SER A 36 -37.67 68.31 9.81
CA SER A 36 -36.24 68.00 9.81
C SER A 36 -35.49 68.47 8.55
N ALA A 37 -36.19 68.81 7.45
CA ALA A 37 -35.58 69.15 6.17
C ALA A 37 -35.49 70.66 5.94
N MET A 38 -34.33 71.19 5.57
CA MET A 38 -34.24 72.58 5.08
C MET A 38 -34.66 72.70 3.61
N LEU A 39 -34.56 71.61 2.84
CA LEU A 39 -35.03 71.49 1.47
C LEU A 39 -35.66 70.11 1.29
N GLU A 40 -36.94 70.06 0.93
CA GLU A 40 -37.63 68.83 0.53
C GLU A 40 -38.20 69.00 -0.88
N ILE A 41 -37.99 67.99 -1.71
CA ILE A 41 -38.40 68.00 -3.12
C ILE A 41 -39.27 66.77 -3.35
N ASN A 42 -40.56 66.99 -3.61
CA ASN A 42 -41.51 65.93 -3.93
C ASN A 42 -41.96 66.05 -5.39
N SER A 43 -41.70 65.02 -6.18
CA SER A 43 -42.11 64.94 -7.58
C SER A 43 -42.25 63.49 -7.99
N VAL A 44 -43.31 63.17 -8.76
CA VAL A 44 -43.55 61.80 -9.25
C VAL A 44 -42.75 61.46 -10.50
N ASN A 45 -42.20 62.46 -11.20
CA ASN A 45 -41.54 62.26 -12.50
C ASN A 45 -40.42 63.28 -12.85
N LYS A 46 -39.93 64.06 -11.88
CA LYS A 46 -38.81 65.00 -12.07
C LYS A 46 -37.78 64.82 -10.95
N GLY A 47 -36.50 64.96 -11.27
CA GLY A 47 -35.41 64.93 -10.30
C GLY A 47 -34.73 66.30 -10.12
N VAL A 48 -33.57 66.30 -9.45
CA VAL A 48 -32.73 67.49 -9.25
C VAL A 48 -31.56 67.44 -10.21
N LEU A 49 -31.40 68.50 -11.01
CA LEU A 49 -30.14 68.75 -11.73
C LEU A 49 -29.27 69.65 -10.88
N PHE A 50 -28.20 69.10 -10.31
CA PHE A 50 -27.16 69.88 -9.66
C PHE A 50 -26.36 70.68 -10.71
N PRO A 51 -25.65 71.76 -10.30
CA PRO A 51 -24.74 72.48 -11.18
C PRO A 51 -23.79 71.51 -11.88
N ARG A 52 -23.75 71.58 -13.22
CA ARG A 52 -22.92 70.71 -14.06
C ARG A 52 -21.60 71.41 -14.33
N ILE A 53 -20.54 70.94 -13.69
CA ILE A 53 -19.23 71.61 -13.65
C ILE A 53 -18.22 70.74 -14.41
N ALA A 54 -17.32 71.38 -15.15
CA ALA A 54 -16.21 70.72 -15.82
C ALA A 54 -14.96 70.79 -14.94
N LEU A 55 -14.81 69.84 -14.01
CA LEU A 55 -13.68 69.86 -13.08
C LEU A 55 -12.36 69.55 -13.81
N LYS A 56 -11.29 70.25 -13.45
CA LYS A 56 -9.95 70.02 -13.98
C LYS A 56 -9.23 68.86 -13.27
N SER A 57 -9.50 68.64 -11.99
CA SER A 57 -8.89 67.59 -11.17
C SER A 57 -9.70 67.33 -9.90
N LEU A 58 -9.34 66.31 -9.13
CA LEU A 58 -9.95 66.04 -7.81
C LEU A 58 -9.65 67.11 -6.77
N THR A 59 -8.66 67.99 -6.97
CA THR A 59 -8.31 69.09 -6.07
C THR A 59 -8.64 70.45 -6.66
N ASP A 60 -9.43 70.49 -7.73
CA ASP A 60 -9.82 71.72 -8.42
C ASP A 60 -10.66 72.62 -7.51
N SER A 61 -9.99 73.60 -6.92
CA SER A 61 -10.58 74.69 -6.12
C SER A 61 -10.57 76.02 -6.87
N GLU A 62 -10.29 76.02 -8.17
CA GLU A 62 -10.31 77.21 -9.02
C GLU A 62 -11.63 77.34 -9.75
N THR A 63 -12.11 76.24 -10.36
CA THR A 63 -13.36 76.23 -11.14
C THR A 63 -14.56 76.57 -10.26
N ILE A 64 -14.51 76.17 -9.00
CA ILE A 64 -15.33 76.72 -7.92
C ILE A 64 -14.37 77.23 -6.86
N ALA A 65 -14.24 78.55 -6.73
CA ALA A 65 -13.36 79.16 -5.74
C ALA A 65 -13.84 78.87 -4.31
N SER A 66 -12.93 78.37 -3.46
CA SER A 66 -13.18 78.09 -2.03
C SER A 66 -14.46 77.25 -1.77
N PRO A 67 -14.59 76.06 -2.36
CA PRO A 67 -15.79 75.25 -2.25
C PRO A 67 -16.01 74.83 -0.77
N ALA A 68 -17.26 74.95 -0.31
CA ALA A 68 -17.63 74.60 1.06
C ALA A 68 -17.64 73.08 1.27
N ASN A 69 -17.29 72.62 2.47
CA ASN A 69 -17.43 71.20 2.82
C ASN A 69 -18.90 70.76 2.68
N GLY A 70 -19.13 69.66 1.97
CA GLY A 70 -20.46 69.14 1.65
C GLY A 70 -21.09 69.74 0.39
N LEU A 71 -20.42 70.64 -0.34
CA LEU A 71 -20.93 71.18 -1.61
C LEU A 71 -21.06 70.06 -2.65
N ILE A 72 -22.26 69.85 -3.19
CA ILE A 72 -22.55 68.80 -4.18
C ILE A 72 -22.68 69.41 -5.58
N ILE A 73 -22.03 68.81 -6.58
CA ILE A 73 -22.10 69.17 -8.00
C ILE A 73 -22.17 67.91 -8.86
N TRP A 74 -22.54 68.07 -10.13
CA TRP A 74 -22.36 67.03 -11.14
C TRP A 74 -21.12 67.36 -11.99
N ASN A 75 -20.08 66.52 -11.97
CA ASN A 75 -18.98 66.64 -12.91
C ASN A 75 -19.46 66.15 -14.28
N ASN A 76 -19.34 67.00 -15.31
CA ASN A 76 -19.85 66.71 -16.65
C ASN A 76 -18.82 66.04 -17.57
N GLY A 77 -17.60 65.78 -17.10
CA GLY A 77 -16.54 65.09 -17.84
C GLY A 77 -15.91 65.89 -18.99
N LEU A 78 -16.28 67.17 -19.16
CA LEU A 78 -15.73 68.04 -20.21
C LEU A 78 -14.45 68.78 -19.76
N GLY A 79 -14.07 68.66 -18.48
CA GLY A 79 -12.80 69.15 -17.95
C GLY A 79 -11.71 68.08 -18.01
N ALA A 80 -10.55 68.35 -17.40
CA ALA A 80 -9.47 67.37 -17.32
C ALA A 80 -9.77 66.19 -16.37
N LEU A 81 -10.74 66.32 -15.46
CA LEU A 81 -11.34 65.18 -14.76
C LEU A 81 -12.48 64.60 -15.62
N THR A 82 -12.19 63.53 -16.35
CA THR A 82 -13.09 62.96 -17.37
C THR A 82 -14.21 62.09 -16.80
N GLU A 83 -14.05 61.58 -15.57
CA GLU A 83 -15.07 60.77 -14.91
C GLU A 83 -16.30 61.61 -14.56
N SER A 84 -17.38 61.43 -15.32
CA SER A 84 -18.66 62.11 -15.08
C SER A 84 -19.43 61.49 -13.92
N GLY A 85 -20.05 62.31 -13.07
CA GLY A 85 -20.93 61.83 -12.01
C GLY A 85 -21.18 62.87 -10.92
N LEU A 86 -21.85 62.46 -9.84
CA LEU A 86 -22.10 63.33 -8.70
C LEU A 86 -20.86 63.41 -7.81
N TYR A 87 -20.41 64.61 -7.46
CA TYR A 87 -19.26 64.84 -6.57
C TYR A 87 -19.66 65.73 -5.41
N TYR A 88 -19.01 65.55 -4.26
CA TYR A 88 -19.08 66.48 -3.15
C TYR A 88 -17.69 66.92 -2.68
N TRP A 89 -17.55 68.18 -2.30
CA TRP A 89 -16.31 68.71 -1.75
C TRP A 89 -16.15 68.33 -0.28
N ASN A 90 -15.05 67.70 0.09
CA ASN A 90 -14.68 67.48 1.49
C ASN A 90 -13.17 67.21 1.61
N ASN A 91 -12.55 67.65 2.71
CA ASN A 91 -11.12 67.46 2.96
C ASN A 91 -10.22 67.92 1.80
N GLN A 92 -10.50 69.11 1.26
CA GLN A 92 -9.74 69.75 0.17
C GLN A 92 -9.74 68.97 -1.16
N LYS A 93 -10.76 68.12 -1.39
CA LYS A 93 -10.93 67.38 -2.65
C LYS A 93 -12.40 67.14 -3.01
N TRP A 94 -12.66 66.98 -4.30
CA TRP A 94 -13.90 66.45 -4.87
C TRP A 94 -13.92 64.94 -4.70
N ASN A 95 -14.91 64.43 -3.99
CA ASN A 95 -15.14 63.00 -3.78
C ASN A 95 -16.37 62.59 -4.59
N MET A 96 -16.22 61.58 -5.44
CA MET A 96 -17.34 61.08 -6.25
C MET A 96 -18.31 60.30 -5.36
N LEU A 97 -19.60 60.63 -5.45
CA LEU A 97 -20.69 59.89 -4.84
C LEU A 97 -21.11 58.75 -5.79
N SER A 98 -20.22 57.76 -5.94
CA SER A 98 -20.35 56.51 -6.71
C SER A 98 -20.75 56.63 -8.20
N THR A 99 -19.94 56.03 -9.07
CA THR A 99 -20.38 55.58 -10.40
C THR A 99 -20.65 54.08 -10.41
N THR A 100 -21.57 53.68 -11.28
CA THR A 100 -21.99 52.30 -11.55
C THR A 100 -20.81 51.32 -11.62
N GLY A 101 -20.66 50.50 -10.58
CA GLY A 101 -19.66 49.44 -10.52
C GLY A 101 -19.37 48.93 -9.12
N GLY A 102 -20.41 48.63 -8.32
CA GLY A 102 -20.26 47.95 -7.04
C GLY A 102 -20.79 48.77 -5.87
N ASN A 103 -21.86 48.28 -5.26
CA ASN A 103 -22.31 48.72 -3.95
C ASN A 103 -21.30 48.18 -2.92
N GLY A 104 -20.11 48.78 -2.88
CA GLY A 104 -19.11 48.58 -1.85
C GLY A 104 -19.60 49.27 -0.58
N THR A 105 -19.78 48.48 0.46
CA THR A 105 -20.13 48.88 1.81
C THR A 105 -19.47 50.20 2.23
N ASN A 106 -20.30 51.19 2.58
CA ASN A 106 -19.87 52.40 3.24
C ASN A 106 -19.22 52.04 4.59
N GLY A 107 -17.89 52.17 4.70
CA GLY A 107 -17.19 52.03 5.96
C GLY A 107 -15.71 51.70 5.82
N SER A 108 -14.88 52.73 5.96
CA SER A 108 -13.43 52.71 6.25
C SER A 108 -12.51 52.64 5.03
N GLY A 109 -11.73 53.72 4.87
CA GLY A 109 -10.57 53.73 4.00
C GLY A 109 -9.54 52.66 4.42
N GLY A 110 -8.91 52.07 3.42
CA GLY A 110 -7.90 51.03 3.58
C GLY A 110 -8.12 49.94 2.55
N SER A 111 -7.25 49.89 1.54
CA SER A 111 -7.15 48.87 0.50
C SER A 111 -7.65 47.48 0.89
N ILE A 112 -8.71 46.99 0.25
CA ILE A 112 -8.95 45.55 0.08
C ILE A 112 -9.47 45.26 -1.34
N ALA A 113 -8.62 45.48 -2.34
CA ALA A 113 -8.68 44.64 -3.55
C ALA A 113 -8.25 43.22 -3.14
N ASN A 114 -9.18 42.45 -2.56
CA ASN A 114 -9.08 41.02 -2.23
C ASN A 114 -10.42 40.48 -1.66
N THR A 115 -11.56 41.02 -2.09
CA THR A 115 -12.87 40.49 -1.67
C THR A 115 -13.26 39.36 -2.60
N TRP A 116 -13.52 38.19 -2.03
CA TRP A 116 -13.97 36.99 -2.72
C TRP A 116 -15.15 37.32 -3.63
N ASN A 117 -15.21 36.71 -4.82
CA ASN A 117 -16.36 36.85 -5.69
C ASN A 117 -17.59 36.17 -5.05
N ASN A 118 -18.34 36.93 -4.25
CA ASN A 118 -19.60 36.51 -3.63
C ASN A 118 -20.82 36.79 -4.53
N SER A 119 -20.64 37.06 -5.83
CA SER A 119 -21.75 37.42 -6.74
C SER A 119 -22.50 36.21 -7.33
N GLY A 120 -22.13 34.98 -6.98
CA GLY A 120 -22.93 33.80 -7.29
C GLY A 120 -24.19 33.76 -6.44
N THR A 121 -25.37 33.95 -7.04
CA THR A 121 -26.67 33.74 -6.41
C THR A 121 -27.23 32.37 -6.82
N ASN A 122 -27.87 31.66 -5.89
CA ASN A 122 -28.65 30.46 -6.17
C ASN A 122 -30.14 30.76 -5.94
N SER A 123 -30.99 30.40 -6.91
CA SER A 123 -32.41 30.15 -6.70
C SER A 123 -32.68 28.66 -6.90
N GLY A 124 -32.89 27.90 -5.82
CA GLY A 124 -33.27 26.50 -5.90
C GLY A 124 -33.55 25.85 -4.54
N ASN A 125 -34.74 25.26 -4.40
CA ASN A 125 -35.18 24.46 -3.25
C ASN A 125 -34.78 22.99 -3.47
N PHE A 126 -33.96 22.43 -2.57
CA PHE A 126 -33.67 21.00 -2.32
C PHE A 126 -33.60 20.04 -3.54
N HIS A 127 -32.43 19.40 -3.74
CA HIS A 127 -32.07 18.42 -4.78
C HIS A 127 -31.38 18.91 -6.07
N GLY A 128 -30.52 19.94 -5.96
CA GLY A 128 -29.33 20.00 -6.82
C GLY A 128 -29.55 20.27 -8.32
N SER A 129 -30.66 20.88 -8.73
CA SER A 129 -30.72 21.62 -9.99
C SER A 129 -30.45 23.10 -9.70
N ASP A 130 -29.37 23.63 -10.28
CA ASP A 130 -28.95 25.05 -10.31
C ASP A 130 -28.26 25.65 -9.07
N THR A 131 -27.33 24.93 -8.42
CA THR A 131 -26.61 25.47 -7.25
C THR A 131 -25.43 26.39 -7.59
N ASN A 132 -25.53 27.70 -7.32
CA ASN A 132 -24.37 28.61 -7.27
C ASN A 132 -24.18 29.25 -5.88
N LEU A 133 -23.56 28.48 -4.99
CA LEU A 133 -22.68 29.01 -3.94
C LEU A 133 -21.27 28.57 -4.30
N SER A 134 -20.57 29.40 -5.07
CA SER A 134 -19.28 29.06 -5.66
C SER A 134 -18.18 29.87 -4.98
N LEU A 135 -17.21 29.18 -4.37
CA LEU A 135 -15.97 29.78 -3.89
C LEU A 135 -14.93 29.61 -5.00
N GLY A 136 -14.38 30.71 -5.55
CA GLY A 136 -13.43 30.63 -6.68
C GLY A 136 -12.77 31.96 -7.05
N THR A 137 -11.80 31.89 -7.95
CA THR A 137 -11.07 33.02 -8.54
C THR A 137 -11.50 33.22 -10.01
N ASN A 138 -11.34 34.43 -10.55
CA ASN A 138 -11.50 34.72 -11.99
C ASN A 138 -10.14 34.85 -12.71
N THR A 139 -9.06 34.51 -12.00
CA THR A 139 -7.68 34.53 -12.48
C THR A 139 -7.15 33.10 -12.49
N SER A 140 -6.03 32.86 -13.19
CA SER A 140 -5.30 31.59 -13.13
C SER A 140 -4.43 31.48 -11.87
N ASP A 141 -4.90 32.04 -10.76
CA ASP A 141 -4.24 31.97 -9.46
C ASP A 141 -4.85 30.85 -8.61
N ASP A 142 -4.04 30.30 -7.72
CA ASP A 142 -4.45 29.27 -6.78
C ASP A 142 -5.52 29.77 -5.79
N LEU A 143 -6.50 28.93 -5.47
CA LEU A 143 -7.39 29.16 -4.33
C LEU A 143 -6.70 28.71 -3.05
N VAL A 144 -6.29 29.66 -2.19
CA VAL A 144 -5.52 29.39 -0.97
C VAL A 144 -6.36 29.60 0.28
N PHE A 145 -6.44 28.56 1.12
CA PHE A 145 -7.02 28.64 2.46
C PHE A 145 -5.92 28.96 3.48
N LYS A 146 -6.13 29.96 4.33
CA LYS A 146 -5.17 30.39 5.36
C LYS A 146 -5.76 30.32 6.76
N VAL A 147 -4.92 30.00 7.74
CA VAL A 147 -5.19 30.11 9.18
C VAL A 147 -4.02 30.89 9.79
N ASN A 148 -4.30 31.96 10.56
CA ASN A 148 -3.26 32.84 11.12
C ASN A 148 -2.23 33.31 10.08
N SER A 149 -2.71 33.75 8.90
CA SER A 149 -1.89 34.16 7.75
C SER A 149 -0.99 33.07 7.14
N SER A 150 -1.02 31.83 7.64
CA SER A 150 -0.27 30.69 7.13
C SER A 150 -1.15 29.84 6.19
N LYS A 151 -0.60 29.34 5.08
CA LYS A 151 -1.31 28.44 4.17
C LYS A 151 -1.69 27.15 4.89
N ALA A 152 -3.00 26.91 5.02
CA ALA A 152 -3.57 25.68 5.56
C ALA A 152 -4.04 24.73 4.44
N GLY A 153 -4.34 25.25 3.26
CA GLY A 153 -4.72 24.46 2.10
C GLY A 153 -4.63 25.25 0.79
N ARG A 154 -4.68 24.55 -0.34
CA ARG A 154 -4.60 25.13 -1.68
C ARG A 154 -5.26 24.20 -2.69
N LEU A 155 -6.12 24.75 -3.53
CA LEU A 155 -6.50 24.15 -4.82
C LEU A 155 -5.74 24.93 -5.89
N GLY A 156 -4.82 24.25 -6.57
CA GLY A 156 -3.90 24.87 -7.50
C GLY A 156 -4.25 24.62 -8.96
N VAL A 157 -3.82 25.54 -9.83
CA VAL A 157 -4.20 25.56 -11.25
C VAL A 157 -3.69 24.36 -12.07
N ASP A 158 -2.62 23.71 -11.65
CA ASP A 158 -2.09 22.49 -12.30
C ASP A 158 -2.79 21.21 -11.81
N ASN A 159 -4.11 21.24 -11.61
CA ASN A 159 -4.89 20.12 -11.05
C ASN A 159 -4.33 19.61 -9.70
N SER A 160 -3.83 20.52 -8.87
CA SER A 160 -3.11 20.16 -7.65
C SER A 160 -3.92 20.46 -6.39
N VAL A 161 -3.86 19.59 -5.39
CA VAL A 161 -4.57 19.76 -4.11
C VAL A 161 -3.57 19.63 -2.98
N SER A 162 -3.45 20.65 -2.14
CA SER A 162 -2.62 20.60 -0.93
C SER A 162 -3.46 20.90 0.30
N LEU A 163 -3.43 20.06 1.33
CA LEU A 163 -4.11 20.29 2.61
C LEU A 163 -3.17 19.96 3.77
N GLY A 164 -2.97 20.92 4.68
CA GLY A 164 -2.02 20.81 5.79
C GLY A 164 -0.90 21.85 5.72
N SER A 165 -0.34 22.18 6.88
CA SER A 165 0.79 23.11 6.98
C SER A 165 1.98 22.58 6.16
N ALA A 166 2.55 23.42 5.30
CA ALA A 166 3.65 23.06 4.39
C ALA A 166 3.35 21.91 3.41
N ALA A 167 2.09 21.51 3.22
CA ALA A 167 1.73 20.56 2.17
C ALA A 167 2.01 21.14 0.77
N ASN A 168 2.69 20.36 -0.07
CA ASN A 168 3.17 20.76 -1.38
C ASN A 168 2.83 19.74 -2.46
N ALA A 169 1.64 19.83 -3.02
CA ALA A 169 1.33 19.14 -4.27
C ALA A 169 1.84 19.95 -5.46
N GLY A 170 2.63 19.34 -6.34
CA GLY A 170 2.93 19.82 -7.67
C GLY A 170 1.85 19.43 -8.68
N GLN A 171 2.18 19.50 -9.97
CA GLN A 171 1.26 19.16 -11.08
C GLN A 171 0.56 17.82 -10.88
N ASN A 172 -0.77 17.80 -11.09
CA ASN A 172 -1.64 16.64 -10.93
C ASN A 172 -1.48 15.92 -9.58
N GLY A 173 -0.96 16.60 -8.56
CA GLY A 173 -0.64 16.03 -7.26
C GLY A 173 -1.75 16.25 -6.23
N ILE A 174 -1.92 15.30 -5.32
CA ILE A 174 -2.74 15.45 -4.11
C ILE A 174 -1.84 15.22 -2.91
N ALA A 175 -1.62 16.24 -2.08
CA ALA A 175 -0.79 16.16 -0.88
C ALA A 175 -1.62 16.56 0.35
N ILE A 176 -1.88 15.62 1.25
CA ILE A 176 -2.70 15.82 2.45
C ILE A 176 -1.90 15.43 3.69
N GLY A 177 -1.57 16.40 4.54
CA GLY A 177 -0.79 16.21 5.76
C GLY A 177 0.32 17.24 5.88
N ILE A 178 0.80 17.44 7.11
CA ILE A 178 1.87 18.40 7.38
C ILE A 178 3.13 17.98 6.62
N SER A 179 3.73 18.90 5.88
CA SER A 179 4.93 18.65 5.06
C SER A 179 4.80 17.48 4.08
N SER A 180 3.58 17.11 3.68
CA SER A 180 3.36 16.12 2.63
C SER A 180 3.71 16.72 1.26
N SER A 181 4.23 15.91 0.34
CA SER A 181 4.50 16.34 -1.04
C SER A 181 4.05 15.30 -2.05
N ALA A 182 3.53 15.75 -3.20
CA ALA A 182 3.14 14.85 -4.27
C ALA A 182 3.33 15.50 -5.64
N TYR A 183 3.92 14.79 -6.59
CA TYR A 183 3.99 15.18 -7.99
C TYR A 183 3.38 14.08 -8.85
N GLN A 184 2.35 14.42 -9.63
CA GLN A 184 1.58 13.49 -10.46
C GLN A 184 1.15 12.22 -9.70
N GLY A 185 0.67 12.37 -8.47
CA GLY A 185 0.36 11.25 -7.59
C GLY A 185 -0.33 11.68 -6.30
N VAL A 186 -0.50 10.76 -5.36
CA VAL A 186 -1.26 10.99 -4.13
C VAL A 186 -0.40 10.71 -2.90
N SER A 187 -0.16 11.72 -2.06
CA SER A 187 0.44 11.56 -0.74
C SER A 187 -0.53 11.97 0.36
N VAL A 188 -0.73 11.09 1.34
CA VAL A 188 -1.62 11.32 2.48
C VAL A 188 -0.93 10.86 3.76
N GLY A 189 -0.58 11.80 4.64
CA GLY A 189 0.11 11.58 5.90
C GLY A 189 1.11 12.70 6.20
N ASN A 190 1.41 12.92 7.47
CA ASN A 190 2.50 13.84 7.84
C ASN A 190 3.83 13.32 7.25
N GLU A 191 4.58 14.19 6.58
CA GLU A 191 5.83 13.85 5.87
C GLU A 191 5.69 12.74 4.79
N ALA A 192 4.47 12.45 4.33
CA ALA A 192 4.27 11.51 3.22
C ALA A 192 4.75 12.14 1.90
N SER A 193 5.46 11.38 1.06
CA SER A 193 6.07 11.91 -0.17
C SER A 193 5.86 11.00 -1.37
N VAL A 194 5.38 11.57 -2.47
CA VAL A 194 5.45 11.00 -3.82
C VAL A 194 6.34 11.90 -4.66
N SER A 195 7.51 11.39 -5.09
CA SER A 195 8.50 12.17 -5.87
C SER A 195 8.53 11.84 -7.36
N ALA A 196 7.81 10.81 -7.79
CA ALA A 196 7.76 10.35 -9.18
C ALA A 196 6.31 10.08 -9.60
N ASN A 197 6.08 10.07 -10.92
CA ASN A 197 4.73 10.05 -11.48
C ASN A 197 3.97 8.75 -11.16
N ASP A 198 2.67 8.88 -11.05
CA ASP A 198 1.69 7.82 -10.79
C ASP A 198 1.90 7.08 -9.47
N GLY A 199 2.58 7.71 -8.49
CA GLY A 199 2.84 7.12 -7.19
C GLY A 199 1.73 7.35 -6.15
N LEU A 200 1.66 6.45 -5.17
CA LEU A 200 0.78 6.54 -3.99
C LEU A 200 1.61 6.40 -2.72
N ALA A 201 1.55 7.38 -1.82
CA ALA A 201 2.14 7.32 -0.49
C ALA A 201 1.04 7.57 0.57
N LEU A 202 0.64 6.54 1.32
CA LEU A 202 -0.41 6.63 2.34
C LEU A 202 0.14 6.22 3.71
N GLY A 203 0.33 7.18 4.61
CA GLY A 203 0.83 6.97 5.97
C GLY A 203 1.90 7.98 6.36
N ASN A 204 2.09 8.20 7.67
CA ASN A 204 3.14 9.10 8.16
C ASN A 204 4.52 8.63 7.70
N LYS A 205 5.31 9.52 7.10
CA LYS A 205 6.65 9.24 6.53
C LYS A 205 6.66 8.19 5.42
N SER A 206 5.50 7.82 4.86
CA SER A 206 5.45 6.94 3.70
C SER A 206 6.09 7.62 2.48
N THR A 207 6.87 6.88 1.69
CA THR A 207 7.60 7.44 0.55
C THR A 207 7.46 6.55 -0.68
N ALA A 208 6.84 7.09 -1.72
CA ALA A 208 6.85 6.53 -3.07
C ALA A 208 7.83 7.30 -3.96
N ALA A 209 9.07 6.79 -4.05
CA ALA A 209 10.16 7.53 -4.68
C ALA A 209 10.28 7.31 -6.20
N ALA A 210 9.50 6.38 -6.77
CA ALA A 210 9.70 5.88 -8.12
C ALA A 210 8.39 5.81 -8.92
N PHE A 211 8.51 5.63 -10.24
CA PHE A 211 7.37 5.65 -11.16
C PHE A 211 6.38 4.53 -10.85
N LYS A 212 5.08 4.84 -10.77
CA LYS A 212 4.00 3.87 -10.48
C LYS A 212 4.21 3.04 -9.20
N SER A 213 4.87 3.60 -8.20
CA SER A 213 5.16 2.88 -6.95
C SER A 213 4.16 3.20 -5.83
N ASN A 214 3.87 2.21 -4.98
CA ASN A 214 2.85 2.33 -3.93
C ASN A 214 3.47 2.06 -2.55
N ALA A 215 3.46 3.04 -1.66
CA ALA A 215 3.92 2.93 -0.28
C ALA A 215 2.78 3.19 0.70
N ILE A 216 2.31 2.17 1.42
CA ILE A 216 1.16 2.26 2.33
C ILE A 216 1.55 1.79 3.73
N GLY A 217 1.57 2.70 4.71
CA GLY A 217 1.92 2.43 6.09
C GLY A 217 2.90 3.46 6.67
N TYR A 218 3.03 3.49 8.01
CA TYR A 218 4.04 4.32 8.67
C TYR A 218 5.44 3.96 8.15
N ASN A 219 6.17 4.93 7.61
CA ASN A 219 7.52 4.75 7.08
C ASN A 219 7.66 3.62 6.03
N ALA A 220 6.57 3.28 5.32
CA ALA A 220 6.63 2.39 4.17
C ALA A 220 7.39 3.08 3.02
N LYS A 221 8.26 2.35 2.31
CA LYS A 221 9.13 2.93 1.29
C LYS A 221 9.19 2.09 0.02
N THR A 222 9.07 2.75 -1.12
CA THR A 222 9.35 2.18 -2.44
C THR A 222 10.41 3.02 -3.15
N ASN A 223 11.46 2.39 -3.68
CA ASN A 223 12.59 3.09 -4.32
C ASN A 223 12.73 2.78 -5.82
N LYS A 224 11.96 1.83 -6.34
CA LYS A 224 12.06 1.35 -7.73
C LYS A 224 10.71 1.36 -8.42
N ASN A 225 10.72 1.45 -9.75
CA ASN A 225 9.49 1.57 -10.53
C ASN A 225 8.59 0.36 -10.33
N GLU A 226 7.27 0.61 -10.32
CA GLU A 226 6.22 -0.41 -10.23
C GLU A 226 6.31 -1.29 -8.98
N SER A 227 7.03 -0.84 -7.95
CA SER A 227 7.16 -1.55 -6.68
C SER A 227 6.06 -1.18 -5.70
N THR A 228 5.71 -2.12 -4.82
CA THR A 228 4.64 -1.96 -3.83
C THR A 228 5.13 -2.35 -2.44
N ALA A 229 5.05 -1.43 -1.48
CA ALA A 229 5.35 -1.65 -0.07
C ALA A 229 4.12 -1.35 0.78
N ILE A 230 3.57 -2.36 1.47
CA ILE A 230 2.38 -2.24 2.32
C ILE A 230 2.69 -2.77 3.71
N GLY A 231 2.72 -1.90 4.72
CA GLY A 231 3.00 -2.23 6.10
C GLY A 231 3.94 -1.22 6.75
N ASN A 232 3.89 -1.14 8.08
CA ASN A 232 4.78 -0.27 8.84
C ASN A 232 6.25 -0.72 8.62
N ASN A 233 7.10 0.23 8.24
CA ASN A 233 8.51 0.02 7.87
C ASN A 233 8.75 -0.99 6.71
N SER A 234 7.73 -1.28 5.89
CA SER A 234 7.92 -2.11 4.70
C SER A 234 8.82 -1.40 3.67
N LEU A 235 9.64 -2.16 2.96
CA LEU A 235 10.58 -1.64 1.97
C LEU A 235 10.53 -2.47 0.68
N ALA A 236 10.11 -1.85 -0.42
CA ALA A 236 10.26 -2.44 -1.74
C ALA A 236 11.37 -1.73 -2.54
N ASP A 237 12.54 -2.37 -2.62
CA ASP A 237 13.78 -1.80 -3.18
C ASP A 237 14.19 -2.45 -4.53
N GLY A 238 13.34 -3.31 -5.09
CA GLY A 238 13.51 -3.91 -6.42
C GLY A 238 12.46 -3.45 -7.44
N PHE A 239 12.82 -3.40 -8.72
CA PHE A 239 11.87 -3.11 -9.81
C PHE A 239 10.74 -4.15 -9.81
N GLN A 240 9.48 -3.72 -9.92
CA GLN A 240 8.30 -4.61 -9.88
C GLN A 240 8.22 -5.52 -8.63
N SER A 241 8.89 -5.15 -7.54
CA SER A 241 8.91 -5.96 -6.32
C SER A 241 7.76 -5.61 -5.38
N THR A 242 7.32 -6.59 -4.58
CA THR A 242 6.18 -6.45 -3.66
C THR A 242 6.59 -6.84 -2.24
N ALA A 243 6.51 -5.92 -1.29
CA ALA A 243 6.77 -6.12 0.13
C ALA A 243 5.50 -5.85 0.96
N ILE A 244 4.87 -6.87 1.53
CA ILE A 244 3.63 -6.74 2.31
C ILE A 244 3.83 -7.32 3.72
N GLY A 245 3.78 -6.46 4.74
CA GLY A 245 3.94 -6.82 6.15
C GLY A 245 4.77 -5.81 6.93
N TYR A 246 4.67 -5.86 8.27
CA TYR A 246 5.58 -5.09 9.14
C TYR A 246 7.03 -5.51 8.88
N ASN A 247 7.91 -4.54 8.57
CA ASN A 247 9.32 -4.78 8.19
C ASN A 247 9.52 -5.75 7.00
N ALA A 248 8.49 -6.02 6.17
CA ALA A 248 8.68 -6.83 4.97
C ALA A 248 9.63 -6.13 3.98
N LYS A 249 10.55 -6.86 3.35
CA LYS A 249 11.61 -6.28 2.52
C LYS A 249 11.87 -7.06 1.23
N THR A 250 11.87 -6.36 0.11
CA THR A 250 12.40 -6.86 -1.17
C THR A 250 13.62 -6.04 -1.57
N THR A 251 14.70 -6.67 -2.04
CA THR A 251 15.93 -5.98 -2.50
C THR A 251 16.30 -6.28 -3.95
N ALA A 252 15.55 -7.15 -4.62
CA ALA A 252 15.81 -7.56 -5.99
C ALA A 252 14.56 -7.41 -6.84
N ASN A 253 14.77 -7.36 -8.16
CA ASN A 253 13.68 -7.16 -9.11
C ASN A 253 12.74 -8.37 -9.13
N GLU A 254 11.45 -8.09 -9.36
CA GLU A 254 10.38 -9.09 -9.48
C GLU A 254 10.26 -10.01 -8.25
N SER A 255 10.81 -9.61 -7.09
CA SER A 255 10.73 -10.40 -5.86
C SER A 255 9.51 -10.02 -5.01
N SER A 256 9.05 -10.97 -4.20
CA SER A 256 7.83 -10.84 -3.39
C SER A 256 8.09 -11.29 -1.95
N ALA A 257 8.01 -10.37 -0.99
CA ALA A 257 8.12 -10.63 0.44
C ALA A 257 6.76 -10.38 1.12
N LEU A 258 6.06 -11.43 1.52
CA LEU A 258 4.72 -11.39 2.08
C LEU A 258 4.73 -11.97 3.50
N GLY A 259 4.73 -11.12 4.52
CA GLY A 259 4.76 -11.52 5.93
C GLY A 259 5.58 -10.56 6.79
N ASN A 260 5.32 -10.56 8.09
CA ASN A 260 6.08 -9.77 9.05
C ASN A 260 7.55 -10.23 9.08
N ASN A 261 8.49 -9.28 8.95
CA ASN A 261 9.93 -9.52 8.82
C ASN A 261 10.34 -10.45 7.65
N SER A 262 9.47 -10.66 6.65
CA SER A 262 9.83 -11.45 5.46
C SER A 262 10.86 -10.70 4.60
N VAL A 263 11.78 -11.43 3.98
CA VAL A 263 12.84 -10.85 3.15
C VAL A 263 12.98 -11.64 1.85
N ALA A 264 12.69 -11.01 0.71
CA ALA A 264 12.92 -11.59 -0.61
C ALA A 264 14.09 -10.89 -1.32
N ALA A 265 15.32 -11.41 -1.13
CA ALA A 265 16.53 -10.73 -1.56
C ALA A 265 17.05 -11.13 -2.95
N GLY A 266 16.55 -12.22 -3.54
CA GLY A 266 16.94 -12.68 -4.87
C GLY A 266 15.99 -12.27 -5.99
N PHE A 267 16.50 -12.20 -7.22
CA PHE A 267 15.69 -11.91 -8.42
C PHE A 267 14.57 -12.95 -8.58
N GLN A 268 13.33 -12.53 -8.85
CA GLN A 268 12.17 -13.41 -9.03
C GLN A 268 11.92 -14.37 -7.85
N SER A 269 12.34 -14.00 -6.64
CA SER A 269 12.18 -14.86 -5.46
C SER A 269 10.91 -14.55 -4.68
N VAL A 270 10.37 -15.54 -3.98
CA VAL A 270 9.15 -15.44 -3.18
C VAL A 270 9.45 -15.85 -1.74
N ALA A 271 9.23 -14.95 -0.78
CA ALA A 271 9.28 -15.21 0.65
C ALA A 271 7.90 -14.98 1.26
N LEU A 272 7.19 -16.04 1.64
CA LEU A 272 5.83 -15.99 2.18
C LEU A 272 5.78 -16.57 3.60
N GLY A 273 5.59 -15.72 4.61
CA GLY A 273 5.49 -16.11 6.02
C GLY A 273 6.24 -15.17 6.97
N TYR A 274 5.98 -15.31 8.27
CA TYR A 274 6.75 -14.58 9.29
C TYR A 274 8.22 -14.98 9.23
N ALA A 275 9.11 -14.01 9.03
CA ALA A 275 10.55 -14.23 8.89
C ALA A 275 10.97 -15.19 7.76
N ALA A 276 10.11 -15.43 6.75
CA ALA A 276 10.50 -16.18 5.56
C ALA A 276 11.60 -15.44 4.78
N LYS A 277 12.60 -16.16 4.27
CA LYS A 277 13.78 -15.55 3.65
C LYS A 277 14.24 -16.25 2.38
N THR A 278 14.47 -15.48 1.32
CA THR A 278 15.21 -15.90 0.12
C THR A 278 16.48 -15.05 -0.03
N ASN A 279 17.55 -15.62 -0.56
CA ASN A 279 18.86 -14.97 -0.73
C ASN A 279 19.39 -15.01 -2.17
N SER A 280 19.05 -16.05 -2.96
CA SER A 280 19.45 -16.18 -4.38
C SER A 280 18.25 -16.14 -5.34
N ASN A 281 18.54 -16.20 -6.64
CA ASN A 281 17.54 -16.02 -7.70
C ASN A 281 16.57 -17.20 -7.82
N SER A 282 15.32 -16.89 -8.17
CA SER A 282 14.23 -17.83 -8.46
C SER A 282 13.94 -18.81 -7.32
N GLU A 283 14.17 -18.35 -6.09
CA GLU A 283 13.91 -19.12 -4.87
C GLU A 283 12.46 -18.98 -4.37
N THR A 284 11.95 -20.01 -3.71
CA THR A 284 10.62 -19.98 -3.05
C THR A 284 10.74 -20.45 -1.60
N ALA A 285 10.48 -19.57 -0.64
CA ALA A 285 10.44 -19.87 0.78
C ALA A 285 9.02 -19.59 1.33
N ILE A 286 8.31 -20.64 1.77
CA ILE A 286 6.93 -20.55 2.28
C ILE A 286 6.85 -21.16 3.68
N GLY A 287 6.62 -20.34 4.70
CA GLY A 287 6.44 -20.78 6.08
C GLY A 287 7.03 -19.84 7.13
N TYR A 288 6.70 -20.07 8.40
CA TYR A 288 7.38 -19.40 9.52
C TYR A 288 8.87 -19.75 9.49
N ASN A 289 9.74 -18.74 9.39
CA ASN A 289 11.19 -18.90 9.42
C ASN A 289 11.73 -19.89 8.36
N SER A 290 11.04 -20.04 7.22
CA SER A 290 11.56 -20.83 6.09
C SER A 290 12.67 -20.07 5.37
N SER A 291 13.74 -20.75 4.95
CA SER A 291 14.89 -20.12 4.31
C SER A 291 15.37 -20.86 3.07
N THR A 292 15.69 -20.12 2.02
CA THR A 292 16.38 -20.63 0.82
C THR A 292 17.70 -19.91 0.62
N ASN A 293 18.68 -20.59 0.05
CA ASN A 293 19.99 -19.99 -0.29
C ASN A 293 20.61 -20.53 -1.59
N GLY A 294 19.99 -21.53 -2.22
CA GLY A 294 20.42 -22.03 -3.52
C GLY A 294 19.57 -21.46 -4.63
N GLN A 295 20.17 -21.05 -5.75
CA GLN A 295 19.40 -20.65 -6.94
C GLN A 295 18.40 -21.76 -7.32
N ASN A 296 17.17 -21.36 -7.69
CA ASN A 296 16.05 -22.27 -7.99
C ASN A 296 15.64 -23.21 -6.84
N SER A 297 16.00 -22.91 -5.60
CA SER A 297 15.64 -23.76 -4.46
C SER A 297 14.24 -23.43 -3.92
N THR A 298 13.59 -24.44 -3.34
CA THR A 298 12.24 -24.34 -2.77
C THR A 298 12.21 -24.88 -1.34
N ALA A 299 11.80 -24.08 -0.37
CA ALA A 299 11.56 -24.48 1.01
C ALA A 299 10.10 -24.22 1.39
N ILE A 300 9.35 -25.26 1.74
CA ILE A 300 7.93 -25.17 2.10
C ILE A 300 7.72 -25.83 3.47
N GLY A 301 7.39 -25.05 4.49
CA GLY A 301 7.16 -25.51 5.86
C GLY A 301 7.79 -24.59 6.90
N SER A 302 7.27 -24.63 8.13
CA SER A 302 7.88 -23.90 9.25
C SER A 302 9.29 -24.44 9.50
N GLY A 303 10.29 -23.55 9.46
CA GLY A 303 11.70 -23.89 9.62
C GLY A 303 12.32 -24.66 8.45
N ALA A 304 11.62 -24.84 7.32
CA ALA A 304 12.18 -25.52 6.15
C ALA A 304 13.37 -24.75 5.57
N ALA A 305 14.43 -25.46 5.18
CA ALA A 305 15.68 -24.88 4.68
C ALA A 305 16.20 -25.59 3.41
N ALA A 306 16.21 -24.90 2.27
CA ALA A 306 16.78 -25.41 1.02
C ALA A 306 17.98 -24.55 0.59
N THR A 307 19.19 -25.00 0.93
CA THR A 307 20.44 -24.25 0.69
C THR A 307 21.24 -24.76 -0.50
N GLY A 308 20.90 -25.93 -1.05
CA GLY A 308 21.48 -26.43 -2.30
C GLY A 308 20.80 -25.81 -3.53
N GLN A 309 21.57 -25.55 -4.61
CA GLN A 309 20.99 -25.13 -5.90
C GLN A 309 20.05 -26.23 -6.45
N ASN A 310 18.93 -25.81 -7.04
CA ASN A 310 17.86 -26.67 -7.57
C ASN A 310 17.29 -27.66 -6.53
N SER A 311 17.46 -27.38 -5.24
CA SER A 311 17.01 -28.28 -4.17
C SER A 311 15.60 -27.94 -3.69
N THR A 312 14.90 -28.93 -3.14
CA THR A 312 13.56 -28.77 -2.59
C THR A 312 13.49 -29.38 -1.19
N ALA A 313 13.04 -28.63 -0.20
CA ALA A 313 12.75 -29.09 1.16
C ALA A 313 11.27 -28.82 1.49
N ILE A 314 10.50 -29.86 1.76
CA ILE A 314 9.06 -29.75 2.06
C ILE A 314 8.77 -30.41 3.41
N GLY A 315 8.28 -29.66 4.38
CA GLY A 315 7.89 -30.13 5.70
C GLY A 315 8.46 -29.29 6.84
N TYR A 316 7.93 -29.49 8.06
CA TYR A 316 8.47 -28.87 9.27
C TYR A 316 9.94 -29.25 9.44
N ASN A 317 10.82 -28.25 9.56
CA ASN A 317 12.28 -28.41 9.67
C ASN A 317 12.94 -29.28 8.58
N ALA A 318 12.29 -29.50 7.43
CA ALA A 318 12.91 -30.19 6.32
C ALA A 318 14.13 -29.41 5.84
N ALA A 319 15.27 -30.06 5.69
CA ALA A 319 16.52 -29.38 5.36
C ALA A 319 17.32 -30.12 4.28
N THR A 320 17.83 -29.38 3.30
CA THR A 320 18.77 -29.91 2.31
C THR A 320 19.80 -28.86 1.91
N SER A 321 21.06 -29.28 1.82
CA SER A 321 22.18 -28.51 1.28
C SER A 321 22.72 -29.10 -0.03
N GLN A 322 22.18 -30.24 -0.47
CA GLN A 322 22.65 -30.96 -1.65
C GLN A 322 22.02 -30.39 -2.92
N TYR A 323 22.84 -30.30 -3.97
CA TYR A 323 22.37 -29.90 -5.30
C TYR A 323 21.36 -30.90 -5.86
N ASN A 324 20.29 -30.39 -6.48
CA ASN A 324 19.25 -31.19 -7.13
C ASN A 324 18.53 -32.19 -6.20
N ALA A 325 18.63 -32.02 -4.88
CA ALA A 325 18.02 -32.94 -3.92
C ALA A 325 16.60 -32.52 -3.56
N ILE A 326 15.72 -33.51 -3.35
CA ILE A 326 14.38 -33.33 -2.78
C ILE A 326 14.34 -34.01 -1.42
N VAL A 327 14.02 -33.26 -0.37
CA VAL A 327 13.84 -33.74 1.00
C VAL A 327 12.39 -33.49 1.44
N LEU A 328 11.74 -34.55 1.91
CA LEU A 328 10.37 -34.55 2.39
C LEU A 328 10.38 -34.78 3.90
N GLY A 329 10.27 -33.70 4.67
CA GLY A 329 10.25 -33.70 6.13
C GLY A 329 11.64 -33.70 6.80
N ASP A 330 11.63 -33.81 8.12
CA ASP A 330 12.83 -33.93 8.97
C ASP A 330 13.09 -35.40 9.36
N ASN A 331 14.00 -35.63 10.32
CA ASN A 331 14.31 -36.97 10.84
C ASN A 331 13.10 -37.69 11.50
N ASN A 332 12.03 -36.98 11.83
CA ASN A 332 10.83 -37.52 12.46
C ASN A 332 9.65 -37.64 11.49
N ALA A 333 9.82 -37.20 10.24
CA ALA A 333 8.76 -37.24 9.26
C ALA A 333 8.37 -38.68 8.88
N ASN A 334 7.08 -38.87 8.69
CA ASN A 334 6.48 -40.06 8.10
C ASN A 334 5.67 -39.62 6.87
N VAL A 335 6.08 -40.07 5.68
CA VAL A 335 5.44 -39.71 4.42
C VAL A 335 4.41 -40.77 4.05
N GLY A 336 3.14 -40.39 4.00
CA GLY A 336 2.05 -41.26 3.55
C GLY A 336 1.65 -41.01 2.11
N ILE A 337 1.49 -42.07 1.33
CA ILE A 337 0.85 -42.05 0.01
C ILE A 337 -0.37 -42.97 0.06
N GLY A 338 -1.57 -42.41 -0.10
CA GLY A 338 -2.83 -43.16 0.02
C GLY A 338 -3.21 -43.54 1.45
N THR A 339 -2.50 -43.01 2.46
CA THR A 339 -2.82 -43.16 3.89
C THR A 339 -2.75 -41.81 4.60
N ASN A 340 -3.69 -41.55 5.51
CA ASN A 340 -3.71 -40.37 6.39
C ASN A 340 -3.06 -40.66 7.76
N THR A 341 -2.67 -41.91 8.00
CA THR A 341 -1.99 -42.36 9.22
C THR A 341 -0.76 -43.17 8.81
N PRO A 342 0.29 -42.53 8.29
CA PRO A 342 1.50 -43.22 7.90
C PRO A 342 2.08 -43.97 9.10
N ASN A 343 2.46 -45.22 8.91
CA ASN A 343 3.11 -46.02 9.95
C ASN A 343 4.37 -45.31 10.45
N THR A 344 4.43 -45.03 11.76
CA THR A 344 5.53 -44.29 12.39
C THR A 344 6.87 -45.03 12.37
N THR A 345 6.87 -46.32 12.03
CA THR A 345 8.09 -47.12 11.84
C THR A 345 8.61 -47.05 10.40
N ALA A 346 7.84 -46.51 9.46
CA ALA A 346 8.20 -46.37 8.05
C ALA A 346 8.40 -44.89 7.69
N LYS A 347 9.50 -44.58 7.00
CA LYS A 347 9.73 -43.23 6.48
C LYS A 347 8.86 -42.90 5.27
N LEU A 348 8.54 -43.91 4.47
CA LEU A 348 7.60 -43.85 3.37
C LEU A 348 6.60 -45.01 3.53
N ASP A 349 5.33 -44.69 3.72
CA ASP A 349 4.23 -45.64 3.84
C ASP A 349 3.25 -45.45 2.67
N VAL A 350 3.04 -46.50 1.88
CA VAL A 350 2.22 -46.46 0.67
C VAL A 350 1.11 -47.49 0.77
N SER A 351 -0.14 -47.01 0.80
CA SER A 351 -1.34 -47.86 0.71
C SER A 351 -1.74 -48.02 -0.76
N GLY A 352 -1.37 -49.15 -1.36
CA GLY A 352 -1.65 -49.47 -2.77
C GLY A 352 -0.43 -49.98 -3.53
N GLN A 353 -0.57 -50.08 -4.86
CA GLN A 353 0.54 -50.45 -5.73
C GLN A 353 1.39 -49.21 -6.03
N TYR A 354 2.70 -49.33 -5.92
CA TYR A 354 3.66 -48.30 -6.33
C TYR A 354 4.78 -48.91 -7.17
N LYS A 355 5.25 -48.17 -8.16
CA LYS A 355 6.26 -48.63 -9.12
C LYS A 355 7.56 -47.89 -8.90
N LEU A 356 8.61 -48.59 -8.47
CA LEU A 356 9.97 -48.07 -8.39
C LEU A 356 10.75 -48.42 -9.68
N GLY A 357 10.44 -47.71 -10.75
CA GLY A 357 11.13 -47.83 -12.06
C GLY A 357 10.61 -48.93 -12.99
N ASN A 358 11.23 -49.04 -14.18
CA ASN A 358 10.81 -50.00 -15.23
C ASN A 358 11.44 -51.40 -15.11
N LYS A 359 12.37 -51.62 -14.16
CA LYS A 359 13.18 -52.85 -14.05
C LYS A 359 13.50 -53.31 -12.60
N GLY A 360 12.82 -52.80 -11.57
CA GLY A 360 13.17 -53.09 -10.17
C GLY A 360 12.04 -53.75 -9.38
N THR A 361 12.24 -54.98 -8.94
CA THR A 361 11.51 -55.55 -7.79
C THR A 361 12.23 -55.06 -6.53
N VAL A 362 11.54 -54.36 -5.63
CA VAL A 362 12.10 -54.08 -4.31
C VAL A 362 11.93 -55.32 -3.45
N ASN A 363 13.00 -56.12 -3.34
CA ASN A 363 13.03 -57.21 -2.37
C ASN A 363 13.34 -56.59 -1.00
N LYS A 364 12.27 -56.31 -0.23
CA LYS A 364 12.40 -55.95 1.17
C LYS A 364 13.11 -57.09 1.91
N ASN A 365 14.02 -56.76 2.83
CA ASN A 365 14.70 -57.73 3.70
C ASN A 365 15.45 -58.85 2.94
N GLN A 366 16.04 -58.55 1.79
CA GLN A 366 16.96 -59.46 1.12
C GLN A 366 18.33 -59.44 1.79
N ILE A 367 18.75 -60.58 2.32
CA ILE A 367 20.07 -60.80 2.93
C ILE A 367 20.86 -61.72 2.00
N SER A 368 22.06 -61.29 1.58
CA SER A 368 22.94 -62.11 0.74
C SER A 368 24.32 -62.25 1.36
N PHE A 369 24.86 -63.47 1.35
CA PHE A 369 26.21 -63.74 1.85
C PHE A 369 26.86 -64.95 1.18
N GLU A 370 28.19 -64.98 1.29
CA GLU A 370 29.07 -66.06 0.86
C GLU A 370 29.54 -66.85 2.10
N VAL A 371 29.66 -68.17 1.99
CA VAL A 371 29.97 -69.02 3.14
C VAL A 371 30.68 -70.32 2.75
N TRP A 372 31.60 -70.76 3.62
CA TRP A 372 32.36 -72.02 3.51
C TRP A 372 32.05 -72.95 4.70
N PRO A 373 30.86 -73.56 4.76
CA PRO A 373 30.55 -74.47 5.86
C PRO A 373 31.44 -75.73 5.80
N SER A 374 31.81 -76.26 6.96
CA SER A 374 32.51 -77.54 7.03
C SER A 374 31.58 -78.66 6.57
N VAL A 375 31.97 -79.41 5.55
CA VAL A 375 31.21 -80.54 5.02
C VAL A 375 32.04 -81.80 5.13
N SER A 376 31.43 -82.87 5.64
CA SER A 376 32.06 -84.19 5.75
C SER A 376 31.06 -85.26 5.32
N VAL A 377 30.90 -85.43 4.01
CA VAL A 377 30.13 -86.53 3.42
C VAL A 377 31.09 -87.64 3.05
N TYR A 378 30.92 -88.83 3.63
CA TYR A 378 31.78 -89.98 3.38
C TYR A 378 30.99 -91.09 2.68
N ASN A 379 31.44 -91.50 1.50
CA ASN A 379 30.93 -92.66 0.75
C ASN A 379 29.40 -92.70 0.62
N LEU A 380 28.77 -91.56 0.30
CA LEU A 380 27.33 -91.46 0.14
C LEU A 380 26.91 -92.17 -1.14
N GLY A 381 26.11 -93.23 -1.04
CA GLY A 381 25.66 -94.00 -2.20
C GLY A 381 24.87 -93.16 -3.22
N SER A 382 24.90 -93.58 -4.48
CA SER A 382 24.14 -92.93 -5.56
C SER A 382 22.65 -92.77 -5.22
N GLY A 383 22.10 -91.59 -5.49
CA GLY A 383 20.70 -91.24 -5.21
C GLY A 383 20.36 -91.06 -3.72
N LYS A 384 21.35 -91.16 -2.81
CA LYS A 384 21.15 -90.88 -1.38
C LYS A 384 21.41 -89.40 -1.09
N SER A 385 20.68 -88.89 -0.11
CA SER A 385 20.77 -87.50 0.35
C SER A 385 21.30 -87.43 1.78
N THR A 386 21.99 -86.34 2.09
CA THR A 386 22.35 -85.95 3.44
C THR A 386 21.93 -84.50 3.67
N THR A 387 21.55 -84.16 4.90
CA THR A 387 21.25 -82.78 5.28
C THR A 387 22.54 -82.07 5.68
N MET A 388 22.65 -80.81 5.29
CA MET A 388 23.75 -79.93 5.67
C MET A 388 23.18 -78.61 6.19
N SER A 389 23.68 -78.16 7.34
CA SER A 389 23.33 -76.86 7.91
C SER A 389 24.38 -75.81 7.54
N ILE A 390 23.90 -74.65 7.11
CA ILE A 390 24.66 -73.45 6.78
C ILE A 390 24.36 -72.42 7.86
N ALA A 391 25.38 -72.05 8.62
CA ALA A 391 25.26 -71.00 9.63
C ALA A 391 25.14 -69.63 8.97
N ILE A 392 24.22 -68.81 9.46
CA ILE A 392 24.06 -67.43 9.05
C ILE A 392 25.02 -66.56 9.88
N PRO A 393 25.88 -65.72 9.26
CA PRO A 393 26.79 -64.85 9.99
C PRO A 393 26.06 -63.94 11.01
N GLN A 394 26.69 -63.68 12.16
CA GLN A 394 26.07 -62.95 13.29
C GLN A 394 25.52 -61.55 12.94
N GLY A 395 26.06 -60.89 11.92
CA GLY A 395 25.56 -59.59 11.43
C GLY A 395 24.44 -59.67 10.39
N LEU A 396 24.06 -60.87 9.96
CA LEU A 396 23.14 -61.13 8.85
C LEU A 396 21.96 -62.03 9.27
N ILE A 397 21.72 -62.16 10.58
CA ILE A 397 20.63 -62.96 11.15
C ILE A 397 19.28 -62.29 10.81
N PRO A 398 18.36 -62.96 10.08
CA PRO A 398 17.01 -62.46 9.83
C PRO A 398 16.17 -62.42 11.11
N ASN A 399 15.10 -61.63 11.12
CA ASN A 399 14.20 -61.49 12.27
C ASN A 399 13.19 -62.63 12.39
N SER A 400 13.00 -63.41 11.32
CA SER A 400 12.03 -64.49 11.19
C SER A 400 12.58 -65.64 10.34
N THR A 401 12.08 -66.86 10.56
CA THR A 401 12.35 -68.02 9.70
C THR A 401 11.44 -68.10 8.47
N LYS A 402 10.45 -67.20 8.37
CA LYS A 402 9.57 -67.10 7.20
C LYS A 402 10.31 -66.39 6.08
N ALA A 403 11.01 -67.16 5.26
CA ALA A 403 11.76 -66.65 4.13
C ALA A 403 11.73 -67.59 2.93
N THR A 404 11.90 -67.03 1.73
CA THR A 404 12.32 -67.79 0.55
C THR A 404 13.84 -67.76 0.49
N ILE A 405 14.46 -68.93 0.35
CA ILE A 405 15.92 -69.06 0.39
C ILE A 405 16.40 -69.63 -0.94
N VAL A 406 17.45 -69.03 -1.46
CA VAL A 406 18.20 -69.54 -2.61
C VAL A 406 19.61 -69.83 -2.14
N VAL A 407 20.07 -71.06 -2.36
CA VAL A 407 21.45 -71.48 -2.12
C VAL A 407 22.03 -71.92 -3.44
N THR A 408 23.10 -71.27 -3.87
CA THR A 408 23.79 -71.54 -5.12
C THR A 408 25.22 -71.97 -4.80
N PRO A 409 25.72 -73.09 -5.34
CA PRO A 409 27.12 -73.44 -5.17
C PRO A 409 28.00 -72.45 -5.91
N ALA A 410 29.14 -72.09 -5.33
CA ALA A 410 30.15 -71.31 -6.01
C ALA A 410 30.84 -72.15 -7.11
N GLY A 411 31.53 -71.49 -8.04
CA GLY A 411 32.15 -72.18 -9.19
C GLY A 411 33.22 -73.22 -8.79
N ASP A 412 33.87 -73.00 -7.65
CA ASP A 412 34.89 -73.87 -7.06
C ASP A 412 34.32 -74.95 -6.11
N PHE A 413 33.00 -75.07 -5.99
CA PHE A 413 32.36 -76.14 -5.23
C PHE A 413 32.69 -77.51 -5.85
N ALA A 414 33.48 -78.33 -5.14
CA ALA A 414 33.97 -79.62 -5.62
C ALA A 414 32.86 -80.62 -6.01
N GLY A 415 31.65 -80.44 -5.48
CA GLY A 415 30.48 -81.27 -5.78
C GLY A 415 29.63 -80.80 -6.97
N ASN A 416 30.04 -79.77 -7.72
CA ASN A 416 29.20 -79.15 -8.77
C ASN A 416 28.71 -80.13 -9.85
N SER A 417 29.45 -81.21 -10.12
CA SER A 417 29.07 -82.24 -11.11
C SER A 417 28.46 -83.50 -10.49
N THR A 418 28.53 -83.68 -9.17
CA THR A 418 28.20 -84.93 -8.47
C THR A 418 27.14 -84.77 -7.39
N PHE A 419 26.84 -83.55 -6.94
CA PHE A 419 25.84 -83.26 -5.92
C PHE A 419 24.82 -82.21 -6.40
N SER A 420 23.54 -82.50 -6.19
CA SER A 420 22.46 -81.51 -6.34
C SER A 420 22.07 -80.91 -5.00
N ILE A 421 21.82 -79.60 -4.97
CA ILE A 421 21.29 -78.88 -3.81
C ILE A 421 19.76 -78.78 -3.93
N SER A 422 19.05 -79.12 -2.86
CA SER A 422 17.59 -79.01 -2.83
C SER A 422 17.06 -78.65 -1.44
N ASN A 423 15.80 -78.24 -1.39
CA ASN A 423 15.06 -77.94 -0.15
C ASN A 423 15.77 -76.95 0.81
N PRO A 424 16.27 -75.79 0.32
CA PRO A 424 16.81 -74.77 1.21
C PRO A 424 15.69 -74.23 2.12
N ARG A 425 15.87 -74.37 3.43
CA ARG A 425 14.89 -73.90 4.43
C ARG A 425 15.60 -73.39 5.68
N MET A 426 15.06 -72.37 6.32
CA MET A 426 15.55 -71.92 7.63
C MET A 426 15.00 -72.86 8.71
N THR A 427 15.89 -73.43 9.52
CA THR A 427 15.52 -74.22 10.71
C THR A 427 15.57 -73.38 11.98
N SER A 428 16.34 -72.30 11.97
CA SER A 428 16.32 -71.22 12.95
C SER A 428 16.68 -69.89 12.27
N THR A 429 16.59 -68.77 12.99
CA THR A 429 17.08 -67.48 12.48
C THR A 429 18.58 -67.47 12.23
N SER A 430 19.33 -68.46 12.71
CA SER A 430 20.78 -68.54 12.57
C SER A 430 21.25 -69.68 11.65
N ASN A 431 20.35 -70.52 11.13
CA ASN A 431 20.73 -71.69 10.33
C ASN A 431 19.77 -71.95 9.16
N ILE A 432 20.36 -72.35 8.04
CA ILE A 432 19.67 -72.85 6.86
C ILE A 432 20.06 -74.30 6.65
N ASP A 433 19.08 -75.19 6.50
CA ASP A 433 19.34 -76.55 6.04
C ASP A 433 19.16 -76.63 4.54
N ILE A 434 20.07 -77.36 3.90
CA ILE A 434 19.92 -77.84 2.53
C ILE A 434 20.04 -79.36 2.50
N ASN A 435 19.49 -79.97 1.46
CA ASN A 435 19.74 -81.37 1.14
C ASN A 435 20.77 -81.47 0.02
N LEU A 436 21.88 -82.15 0.30
CA LEU A 436 22.88 -82.56 -0.68
C LEU A 436 22.57 -83.98 -1.12
N THR A 437 22.24 -84.17 -2.40
CA THR A 437 21.95 -85.49 -2.98
C THR A 437 23.06 -85.88 -3.93
N ASN A 438 23.65 -87.06 -3.73
CA ASN A 438 24.61 -87.62 -4.67
C ASN A 438 23.87 -88.03 -5.96
N ILE A 439 24.18 -87.35 -7.05
CA ILE A 439 23.62 -87.61 -8.39
C ILE A 439 24.62 -88.34 -9.30
N ALA A 440 25.81 -88.68 -8.81
CA ALA A 440 26.75 -89.54 -9.51
C ALA A 440 26.26 -91.00 -9.55
N GLY A 441 26.77 -91.78 -10.50
CA GLY A 441 26.41 -93.19 -10.68
C GLY A 441 27.02 -94.17 -9.67
N ASN A 442 27.84 -93.66 -8.75
CA ASN A 442 28.67 -94.37 -7.77
C ASN A 442 28.59 -93.67 -6.40
N ALA A 443 29.22 -94.25 -5.38
CA ALA A 443 29.32 -93.61 -4.07
C ALA A 443 30.38 -92.50 -4.10
N GLU A 444 30.06 -91.34 -3.53
CA GLU A 444 30.89 -90.13 -3.57
C GLU A 444 31.12 -89.54 -2.18
N SER A 445 32.23 -88.82 -2.02
CA SER A 445 32.57 -88.12 -0.78
C SER A 445 32.79 -86.63 -1.05
N LEU A 446 32.41 -85.77 -0.11
CA LEU A 446 32.51 -84.31 -0.22
C LEU A 446 33.07 -83.74 1.09
N TYR A 447 34.21 -83.04 1.01
CA TYR A 447 34.94 -82.53 2.17
C TYR A 447 35.12 -81.01 2.20
N SER A 448 34.68 -80.31 1.14
CA SER A 448 34.81 -78.87 0.99
C SER A 448 33.52 -78.30 0.43
N SER A 449 33.20 -77.07 0.82
CA SER A 449 32.00 -76.41 0.33
C SER A 449 32.14 -74.90 0.24
N HIS A 450 31.40 -74.31 -0.68
CA HIS A 450 31.39 -72.89 -0.93
C HIS A 450 30.05 -72.51 -1.58
N PHE A 451 29.27 -71.63 -0.94
CA PHE A 451 27.92 -71.28 -1.38
C PHE A 451 27.66 -69.77 -1.33
N PHE A 452 26.84 -69.30 -2.27
CA PHE A 452 26.14 -68.03 -2.20
C PHE A 452 24.72 -68.27 -1.70
N VAL A 453 24.33 -67.53 -0.66
CA VAL A 453 23.01 -67.64 -0.03
C VAL A 453 22.29 -66.32 -0.18
N THR A 454 21.03 -66.38 -0.61
CA THR A 454 20.10 -65.25 -0.58
C THR A 454 18.86 -65.64 0.21
N ILE A 455 18.54 -64.85 1.24
CA ILE A 455 17.35 -64.98 2.07
C ILE A 455 16.44 -63.80 1.73
N ASN A 456 15.19 -64.06 1.34
CA ASN A 456 14.15 -63.05 1.18
C ASN A 456 13.10 -63.26 2.28
N GLU A 457 13.16 -62.47 3.34
CA GLU A 457 12.22 -62.52 4.47
C GLU A 457 10.85 -61.95 4.05
N PHE A 458 9.77 -62.60 4.50
CA PHE A 458 8.38 -62.21 4.20
C PHE A 458 7.83 -61.13 5.13
#